data_AF-A0A0R3MQL6-F1
#
_entry.id   AF-A0A0R3MQL6-F1
#
_cell.length_a   1.000
_cell.length_b   1.000
_cell.length_c   1.000
_cell.angle_alpha   90.00
_cell.angle_beta   90.00
_cell.angle_gamma   90.00
#
_symmetry.space_group_name_H-M   'P 1'
#
loop_
_entity.id
_entity.type
_entity.pdbx_description
1 polymer ?
#
loop_
_entity_poly.entity_id
_entity_poly.type
_entity_poly.pdbx_seq_one_letter_code
_entity_poly.pdbx_strand_id
1 'polypeptide(L)'
;MDYVTSNRSRRDVTTARHSTRWHGAIVLMLLCTCSLVFASEAKAQCTARDGLQNQLRLKKTSSPIMPQVLVRSAVDVPVWKKVTIGTFSNSFALRNALHAVGCGTGGLAGEILARPAFTLSATKADLELYTVSAAELGFQTQTASLGQIYARAKQLGFGLAAAEIAPHLRLQYLDQPIGEFLIIGMEPIKTWEGEPVILTVGNGGAGLILIGQDGRAGAEISVASRFVFLRSHRGAPVEAARVHH
;
A
#
# COMPACT_ATOMS: atom_id res chain seq x y z
N MET A 1 -62.22 -21.94 76.73
CA MET A 1 -62.89 -20.70 76.28
C MET A 1 -61.80 -19.80 75.74
N ASP A 2 -61.75 -19.59 74.42
CA ASP A 2 -61.10 -18.42 73.81
C ASP A 2 -61.83 -18.07 72.51
N TYR A 3 -62.27 -16.81 72.45
CA TYR A 3 -62.94 -16.09 71.37
C TYR A 3 -61.97 -15.93 70.15
N VAL A 4 -62.36 -16.19 68.89
CA VAL A 4 -63.03 -15.25 67.91
C VAL A 4 -62.20 -13.95 67.72
N THR A 5 -61.73 -13.47 66.55
CA THR A 5 -61.98 -13.67 65.10
C THR A 5 -61.01 -12.77 64.31
N SER A 6 -60.73 -13.07 63.02
CA SER A 6 -60.92 -12.14 61.86
C SER A 6 -60.23 -12.72 60.61
N ASN A 7 -60.91 -13.34 59.64
CA ASN A 7 -61.73 -12.85 58.50
C ASN A 7 -60.95 -12.53 57.20
N ARG A 8 -61.21 -13.36 56.15
CA ARG A 8 -61.44 -13.09 54.69
C ARG A 8 -60.51 -12.11 53.92
N SER A 9 -60.18 -12.24 52.62
CA SER A 9 -60.76 -12.94 51.45
C SER A 9 -59.87 -12.71 50.19
N ARG A 10 -59.78 -13.73 49.31
CA ARG A 10 -59.64 -13.76 47.83
C ARG A 10 -58.77 -12.71 47.07
N ARG A 11 -57.83 -13.21 46.22
CA ARG A 11 -57.94 -13.27 44.73
C ARG A 11 -56.69 -13.86 44.04
N ASP A 12 -56.93 -14.59 42.95
CA ASP A 12 -56.01 -15.15 41.94
C ASP A 12 -54.96 -14.18 41.39
N VAL A 13 -53.77 -14.68 41.03
CA VAL A 13 -53.05 -14.40 39.76
C VAL A 13 -52.11 -15.57 39.40
N THR A 14 -52.17 -16.01 38.15
CA THR A 14 -51.39 -17.04 37.43
C THR A 14 -49.90 -16.71 37.16
N THR A 15 -49.16 -17.72 36.65
CA THR A 15 -47.85 -17.74 35.94
C THR A 15 -46.57 -17.67 36.81
N ALA A 16 -45.44 -18.33 36.51
CA ALA A 16 -44.93 -18.86 35.24
C ALA A 16 -43.97 -20.07 35.45
N ARG A 17 -44.01 -21.03 34.52
CA ARG A 17 -42.90 -21.95 34.23
C ARG A 17 -41.88 -21.21 33.36
N HIS A 18 -40.62 -21.05 33.79
CA HIS A 18 -39.50 -20.81 32.88
C HIS A 18 -38.15 -20.89 33.60
N SER A 19 -37.41 -21.99 33.48
CA SER A 19 -35.99 -22.02 33.88
C SER A 19 -35.09 -22.95 33.08
N THR A 20 -35.54 -23.55 31.98
CA THR A 20 -34.73 -24.53 31.23
C THR A 20 -34.37 -24.10 29.81
N ARG A 21 -34.88 -22.96 29.33
CA ARG A 21 -34.68 -22.48 27.95
C ARG A 21 -33.53 -21.47 27.77
N TRP A 22 -32.94 -20.99 28.86
CA TRP A 22 -31.85 -20.00 28.81
C TRP A 22 -30.46 -20.63 28.66
N HIS A 23 -30.22 -21.81 29.23
CA HIS A 23 -28.89 -22.43 29.18
C HIS A 23 -28.58 -23.05 27.80
N GLY A 24 -29.60 -23.56 27.09
CA GLY A 24 -29.44 -24.03 25.71
C GLY A 24 -29.09 -22.92 24.71
N ALA A 25 -29.62 -21.71 24.92
CA ALA A 25 -29.33 -20.56 24.05
C ALA A 25 -27.89 -20.02 24.24
N ILE A 26 -27.37 -20.05 25.48
CA ILE A 26 -25.99 -19.62 25.79
C ILE A 26 -24.97 -20.61 25.22
N VAL A 27 -25.22 -21.92 25.32
CA VAL A 27 -24.34 -22.95 24.75
C VAL A 27 -24.32 -22.89 23.22
N LEU A 28 -25.46 -22.63 22.56
CA LEU A 28 -25.53 -22.48 21.11
C LEU A 28 -24.79 -21.23 20.60
N MET A 29 -24.86 -20.11 21.33
CA MET A 29 -24.12 -18.86 21.03
C MET A 29 -22.60 -19.05 21.15
N LEU A 30 -22.12 -19.73 22.20
CA LEU A 30 -20.69 -20.04 22.38
C LEU A 30 -20.12 -20.98 21.30
N LEU A 31 -20.90 -21.95 20.84
CA LEU A 31 -20.53 -22.83 19.72
C LEU A 31 -20.50 -22.08 18.37
N CYS A 32 -21.40 -21.12 18.17
CA CYS A 32 -21.41 -20.27 16.97
C CYS A 32 -20.19 -19.32 16.92
N THR A 33 -19.78 -18.77 18.06
CA THR A 33 -18.57 -17.92 18.14
C THR A 33 -17.29 -18.72 17.94
N CYS A 34 -17.18 -19.95 18.46
CA CYS A 34 -16.01 -20.80 18.18
C CYS A 34 -15.90 -21.13 16.68
N SER A 35 -17.02 -21.42 16.02
CA SER A 35 -17.04 -21.70 14.58
C SER A 35 -16.56 -20.51 13.73
N LEU A 36 -16.88 -19.28 14.14
CA LEU A 36 -16.43 -18.06 13.47
C LEU A 36 -14.93 -17.75 13.73
N VAL A 37 -14.43 -18.03 14.93
CA VAL A 37 -13.00 -17.88 15.26
C VAL A 37 -12.16 -18.89 14.46
N PHE A 38 -12.56 -20.16 14.39
CA PHE A 38 -11.84 -21.17 13.60
C PHE A 38 -11.90 -20.89 12.09
N ALA A 39 -13.00 -20.34 11.57
CA ALA A 39 -13.08 -19.92 10.17
C ALA A 39 -12.14 -18.74 9.85
N SER A 40 -11.87 -17.87 10.82
CA SER A 40 -10.93 -16.75 10.67
C SER A 40 -9.47 -17.20 10.66
N GLU A 41 -9.11 -18.16 11.51
CA GLU A 41 -7.77 -18.77 11.53
C GLU A 41 -7.52 -19.64 10.29
N ALA A 42 -8.52 -20.38 9.82
CA ALA A 42 -8.43 -21.15 8.58
C ALA A 42 -8.22 -20.25 7.34
N LYS A 43 -8.85 -19.06 7.29
CA LYS A 43 -8.59 -18.06 6.25
C LYS A 43 -7.17 -17.50 6.36
N ALA A 44 -6.69 -17.19 7.57
CA ALA A 44 -5.33 -16.72 7.78
C ALA A 44 -4.28 -17.76 7.35
N GLN A 45 -4.52 -19.05 7.64
CA GLN A 45 -3.64 -20.14 7.22
C GLN A 45 -3.65 -20.39 5.70
N CYS A 46 -4.79 -20.19 5.03
CA CYS A 46 -4.84 -20.25 3.56
C CYS A 46 -4.03 -19.11 2.92
N THR A 47 -4.10 -17.88 3.47
CA THR A 47 -3.34 -16.74 2.93
C THR A 47 -1.82 -16.88 3.09
N ALA A 48 -1.36 -17.51 4.16
CA ALA A 48 0.07 -17.77 4.37
C ALA A 48 0.61 -18.84 3.40
N ARG A 49 -0.18 -19.89 3.13
CA ARG A 49 0.17 -20.95 2.17
C ARG A 49 0.17 -20.43 0.74
N ASP A 50 -0.82 -19.63 0.36
CA ASP A 50 -0.89 -18.99 -0.96
C ASP A 50 0.24 -17.97 -1.14
N GLY A 51 0.56 -17.19 -0.10
CA GLY A 51 1.70 -16.29 -0.08
C GLY A 51 3.04 -17.01 -0.30
N LEU A 52 3.27 -18.12 0.41
CA LEU A 52 4.48 -18.93 0.24
C LEU A 52 4.53 -19.62 -1.13
N GLN A 53 3.41 -20.12 -1.64
CA GLN A 53 3.33 -20.71 -2.97
C GLN A 53 3.55 -19.68 -4.08
N ASN A 54 3.06 -18.45 -3.94
CA ASN A 54 3.35 -17.35 -4.84
C ASN A 54 4.82 -16.94 -4.80
N GLN A 55 5.45 -16.88 -3.62
CA GLN A 55 6.89 -16.62 -3.49
C GLN A 55 7.73 -17.72 -4.17
N LEU A 56 7.36 -18.98 -3.98
CA LEU A 56 8.03 -20.12 -4.62
C LEU A 56 7.79 -20.16 -6.13
N ARG A 57 6.60 -19.76 -6.61
CA ARG A 57 6.33 -19.59 -8.05
C ARG A 57 7.13 -18.45 -8.66
N LEU A 58 7.19 -17.29 -8.01
CA LEU A 58 8.01 -16.15 -8.46
C LEU A 58 9.50 -16.51 -8.53
N LYS A 59 10.01 -17.33 -7.59
CA LYS A 59 11.37 -17.90 -7.68
C LYS A 59 11.55 -18.90 -8.83
N LYS A 60 10.49 -19.56 -9.30
CA LYS A 60 10.54 -20.63 -10.31
C LYS A 60 10.27 -20.13 -11.74
N THR A 61 9.45 -19.10 -11.92
CA THR A 61 9.34 -18.36 -13.18
C THR A 61 10.37 -17.24 -13.18
N SER A 62 11.63 -17.61 -13.41
CA SER A 62 12.53 -16.72 -14.14
C SER A 62 11.87 -16.45 -15.49
N SER A 63 11.18 -15.31 -15.62
CA SER A 63 10.73 -14.84 -16.93
C SER A 63 11.94 -14.85 -17.86
N PRO A 64 11.77 -15.26 -19.13
CA PRO A 64 12.87 -15.32 -20.07
C PRO A 64 13.56 -13.96 -20.08
N ILE A 65 14.88 -13.99 -19.96
CA ILE A 65 15.77 -12.84 -20.06
C ILE A 65 15.48 -12.21 -21.42
N MET A 66 14.55 -11.26 -21.47
CA MET A 66 14.43 -10.37 -22.60
C MET A 66 15.79 -9.69 -22.76
N PRO A 67 16.29 -9.49 -23.99
CA PRO A 67 17.47 -8.66 -24.19
C PRO A 67 17.20 -7.31 -23.55
N GLN A 68 17.81 -7.07 -22.39
CA GLN A 68 17.58 -5.85 -21.63
C GLN A 68 18.30 -4.74 -22.38
N VAL A 69 17.53 -4.00 -23.19
CA VAL A 69 18.05 -2.83 -23.88
C VAL A 69 18.45 -1.83 -22.80
N LEU A 70 19.74 -1.60 -22.68
CA LEU A 70 20.29 -0.66 -21.71
C LEU A 70 19.77 0.74 -22.02
N VAL A 71 19.21 1.40 -21.01
CA VAL A 71 18.77 2.79 -21.09
C VAL A 71 20.02 3.67 -21.10
N ARG A 72 20.18 4.45 -22.17
CA ARG A 72 21.28 5.41 -22.34
C ARG A 72 20.90 6.83 -21.89
N SER A 73 19.61 7.15 -21.95
CA SER A 73 19.06 8.43 -21.50
C SER A 73 17.56 8.31 -21.21
N ALA A 74 17.06 9.11 -20.27
CA ALA A 74 15.64 9.21 -19.93
C ALA A 74 14.78 9.76 -21.08
N VAL A 75 15.40 10.42 -22.07
CA VAL A 75 14.68 10.87 -23.27
C VAL A 75 14.29 9.71 -24.19
N ASP A 76 15.04 8.61 -24.13
CA ASP A 76 14.84 7.42 -24.95
C ASP A 76 13.79 6.48 -24.35
N VAL A 77 13.40 6.70 -23.09
CA VAL A 77 12.38 5.90 -22.42
C VAL A 77 11.00 6.51 -22.69
N PRO A 78 10.05 5.76 -23.27
CA PRO A 78 8.73 6.26 -23.56
C PRO A 78 7.96 6.53 -22.26
N VAL A 79 7.00 7.45 -22.35
CA VAL A 79 6.01 7.66 -21.28
C VAL A 79 5.27 6.35 -21.06
N TRP A 80 5.31 5.83 -19.84
CA TRP A 80 4.63 4.59 -19.48
C TRP A 80 3.18 4.86 -19.08
N LYS A 81 2.94 5.89 -18.25
CA LYS A 81 1.60 6.25 -17.79
C LYS A 81 1.54 7.74 -17.42
N LYS A 82 0.35 8.33 -17.47
CA LYS A 82 0.07 9.66 -16.92
C LYS A 82 -0.66 9.52 -15.60
N VAL A 83 -0.34 10.40 -14.64
CA VAL A 83 -1.01 10.47 -13.35
C VAL A 83 -1.39 11.90 -13.05
N THR A 84 -2.63 12.11 -12.62
CA THR A 84 -3.09 13.42 -12.13
C THR A 84 -2.83 13.51 -10.62
N ILE A 85 -2.14 14.55 -10.17
CA ILE A 85 -1.95 14.87 -8.74
C ILE A 85 -2.75 16.10 -8.33
N GLY A 86 -2.67 16.48 -7.05
CA GLY A 86 -3.37 17.66 -6.51
C GLY A 86 -4.88 17.52 -6.53
N THR A 87 -5.39 16.29 -6.38
CA THR A 87 -6.82 15.98 -6.38
C THR A 87 -7.42 15.85 -4.98
N PHE A 88 -6.58 15.89 -3.94
CA PHE A 88 -6.98 15.76 -2.55
C PHE A 88 -6.40 16.91 -1.72
N SER A 89 -7.22 17.47 -0.83
CA SER A 89 -6.85 18.56 0.06
C SER A 89 -6.01 18.12 1.27
N ASN A 90 -6.07 16.84 1.64
CA ASN A 90 -5.33 16.29 2.79
C ASN A 90 -5.19 14.76 2.69
N SER A 91 -4.25 14.23 3.48
CA SER A 91 -3.94 12.79 3.51
C SER A 91 -5.10 11.93 4.00
N PHE A 92 -5.98 12.45 4.87
CA PHE A 92 -7.15 11.70 5.33
C PHE A 92 -8.12 11.39 4.19
N ALA A 93 -8.48 12.40 3.38
CA ALA A 93 -9.33 12.23 2.21
C ALA A 93 -8.70 11.24 1.19
N LEU A 94 -7.39 11.35 0.96
CA LEU A 94 -6.64 10.45 0.09
C LEU A 94 -6.70 8.99 0.60
N ARG A 95 -6.48 8.77 1.91
CA ARG A 95 -6.54 7.43 2.52
C ARG A 95 -7.95 6.83 2.46
N ASN A 96 -8.98 7.65 2.66
CA ASN A 96 -10.36 7.19 2.49
C ASN A 96 -10.65 6.78 1.04
N ALA A 97 -10.13 7.53 0.06
CA ALA A 97 -10.26 7.14 -1.34
C ALA A 97 -9.54 5.82 -1.66
N LEU A 98 -8.33 5.61 -1.13
CA LEU A 98 -7.61 4.34 -1.26
C LEU A 98 -8.42 3.18 -0.67
N HIS A 99 -8.98 3.37 0.51
CA HIS A 99 -9.83 2.36 1.15
C HIS A 99 -11.10 2.08 0.32
N ALA A 100 -11.75 3.12 -0.21
CA ALA A 100 -12.97 2.99 -1.00
C ALA A 100 -12.77 2.19 -2.29
N VAL A 101 -11.58 2.24 -2.90
CA VAL A 101 -11.24 1.42 -4.08
C VAL A 101 -10.70 0.03 -3.71
N GLY A 102 -10.77 -0.36 -2.43
CA GLY A 102 -10.29 -1.66 -1.97
C GLY A 102 -8.76 -1.81 -1.98
N CYS A 103 -8.01 -0.72 -1.93
CA CYS A 103 -6.55 -0.78 -1.84
C CYS A 103 -6.10 -1.21 -0.44
N GLY A 104 -5.38 -2.34 -0.36
CA GLY A 104 -4.68 -2.75 0.85
C GLY A 104 -3.50 -1.81 1.15
N THR A 105 -3.54 -1.11 2.28
CA THR A 105 -2.45 -0.23 2.71
C THR A 105 -1.60 -0.91 3.77
N GLY A 106 -0.32 -1.17 3.47
CA GLY A 106 0.62 -1.77 4.41
C GLY A 106 0.97 -0.82 5.56
N GLY A 107 1.41 -1.36 6.70
CA GLY A 107 1.68 -0.59 7.93
C GLY A 107 2.63 0.60 7.70
N LEU A 108 3.81 0.35 7.12
CA LEU A 108 4.79 1.41 6.81
C LEU A 108 4.24 2.46 5.84
N ALA A 109 3.46 2.05 4.83
CA ALA A 109 2.81 3.01 3.92
C ALA A 109 1.80 3.87 4.67
N GLY A 110 0.92 3.25 5.46
CA GLY A 110 -0.07 3.94 6.27
C GLY A 110 0.57 4.93 7.24
N GLU A 111 1.71 4.55 7.81
CA GLU A 111 2.49 5.42 8.68
C GLU A 111 3.06 6.61 7.93
N ILE A 112 3.80 6.39 6.83
CA ILE A 112 4.41 7.53 6.12
C ILE A 112 3.40 8.47 5.49
N LEU A 113 2.23 7.97 5.07
CA LEU A 113 1.11 8.82 4.64
C LEU A 113 0.57 9.71 5.76
N ALA A 114 0.75 9.33 7.03
CA ALA A 114 0.34 10.12 8.19
C ALA A 114 1.45 11.06 8.69
N ARG A 115 2.65 11.03 8.11
CA ARG A 115 3.77 11.90 8.52
C ARG A 115 3.57 13.31 7.97
N PRO A 116 3.94 14.35 8.73
CA PRO A 116 3.93 15.73 8.22
C PRO A 116 4.83 15.95 6.99
N ALA A 117 5.87 15.13 6.83
CA ALA A 117 6.75 15.14 5.67
C ALA A 117 6.08 14.61 4.39
N PHE A 118 4.96 13.87 4.51
CA PHE A 118 4.14 13.53 3.36
C PHE A 118 3.23 14.71 3.02
N THR A 119 3.55 15.37 1.91
CA THR A 119 2.82 16.54 1.41
C THR A 119 2.03 16.18 0.16
N LEU A 120 0.94 16.92 -0.05
CA LEU A 120 0.13 16.86 -1.26
C LEU A 120 0.24 18.19 -1.99
N SER A 121 0.35 18.15 -3.31
CA SER A 121 0.28 19.35 -4.11
C SER A 121 -1.09 20.00 -3.97
N ALA A 122 -1.12 21.32 -3.75
CA ALA A 122 -2.35 22.10 -3.84
C ALA A 122 -2.77 22.35 -5.30
N THR A 123 -1.83 22.18 -6.24
CA THR A 123 -2.03 22.44 -7.66
C THR A 123 -2.25 21.13 -8.39
N LYS A 124 -3.38 21.04 -9.09
CA LYS A 124 -3.67 19.92 -9.98
C LYS A 124 -2.71 19.93 -11.16
N ALA A 125 -2.07 18.80 -11.43
CA ALA A 125 -1.14 18.64 -12.55
C ALA A 125 -1.18 17.22 -13.09
N ASP A 126 -1.03 17.09 -14.41
CA ASP A 126 -0.84 15.79 -15.07
C ASP A 126 0.64 15.55 -15.29
N LEU A 127 1.14 14.45 -14.74
CA LEU A 127 2.55 14.10 -14.75
C LEU A 127 2.78 12.83 -15.57
N GLU A 128 3.84 12.85 -16.36
CA GLU A 128 4.30 11.70 -17.14
C GLU A 128 5.25 10.85 -16.33
N LEU A 129 4.91 9.57 -16.18
CA LEU A 129 5.66 8.59 -15.44
C LEU A 129 6.44 7.68 -16.39
N TYR A 130 7.66 7.36 -16.00
CA TYR A 130 8.59 6.51 -16.75
C TYR A 130 8.93 5.31 -15.89
N THR A 131 9.00 4.13 -16.51
CA THR A 131 9.39 2.91 -15.79
C THR A 131 10.67 2.31 -16.32
N VAL A 132 11.59 2.02 -15.40
CA VAL A 132 12.87 1.36 -15.68
C VAL A 132 13.25 0.45 -14.53
N SER A 133 13.83 -0.70 -14.84
CA SER A 133 14.44 -1.61 -13.88
C SER A 133 15.88 -1.23 -13.59
N ALA A 134 16.44 -1.70 -12.46
CA ALA A 134 17.86 -1.49 -12.22
C ALA A 134 18.73 -2.19 -13.29
N ALA A 135 18.28 -3.33 -13.79
CA ALA A 135 18.99 -4.03 -14.85
C ALA A 135 19.05 -3.19 -16.15
N GLU A 136 17.95 -2.53 -16.54
CA GLU A 136 17.91 -1.55 -17.64
C GLU A 136 18.77 -0.31 -17.39
N LEU A 137 19.04 0.06 -16.13
CA LEU A 137 19.98 1.13 -15.76
C LEU A 137 21.46 0.70 -15.82
N GLY A 138 21.72 -0.59 -16.01
CA GLY A 138 23.06 -1.17 -16.21
C GLY A 138 23.61 -1.95 -15.02
N PHE A 139 22.80 -2.27 -14.02
CA PHE A 139 23.22 -3.13 -12.91
C PHE A 139 23.17 -4.61 -13.33
N GLN A 140 24.31 -5.30 -13.26
CA GLN A 140 24.48 -6.68 -13.73
C GLN A 140 24.48 -7.73 -12.61
N THR A 141 24.48 -7.29 -11.36
CA THR A 141 24.40 -8.13 -10.16
C THR A 141 22.95 -8.56 -9.88
N GLN A 142 22.73 -9.45 -8.90
CA GLN A 142 21.36 -9.84 -8.50
C GLN A 142 20.61 -8.70 -7.80
N THR A 143 21.33 -7.89 -7.04
CA THR A 143 20.82 -6.71 -6.33
C THR A 143 21.73 -5.51 -6.55
N ALA A 144 21.18 -4.31 -6.35
CA ALA A 144 21.94 -3.08 -6.28
C ALA A 144 21.39 -2.20 -5.16
N SER A 145 22.24 -1.39 -4.55
CA SER A 145 21.80 -0.48 -3.49
C SER A 145 20.88 0.62 -4.05
N LEU A 146 19.85 0.98 -3.29
CA LEU A 146 18.90 2.03 -3.66
C LEU A 146 19.60 3.35 -4.01
N GLY A 147 20.63 3.72 -3.26
CA GLY A 147 21.42 4.92 -3.49
C GLY A 147 22.15 4.90 -4.83
N GLN A 148 22.73 3.76 -5.22
CA GLN A 148 23.37 3.61 -6.54
C GLN A 148 22.34 3.68 -7.66
N ILE A 149 21.18 3.04 -7.48
CA ILE A 149 20.09 3.09 -8.46
C ILE A 149 19.65 4.52 -8.70
N TYR A 150 19.41 5.30 -7.63
CA TYR A 150 19.01 6.70 -7.72
C TYR A 150 20.09 7.57 -8.35
N ALA A 151 21.35 7.38 -7.98
CA ALA A 151 22.47 8.11 -8.58
C ALA A 151 22.53 7.85 -10.09
N ARG A 152 22.40 6.58 -10.50
CA ARG A 152 22.42 6.20 -11.91
C ARG A 152 21.22 6.75 -12.67
N ALA A 153 20.01 6.65 -12.12
CA ALA A 153 18.80 7.21 -12.72
C ALA A 153 18.94 8.72 -12.94
N LYS A 154 19.44 9.46 -11.94
CA LYS A 154 19.71 10.91 -12.06
C LYS A 154 20.73 11.25 -13.13
N GLN A 155 21.82 10.48 -13.25
CA GLN A 155 22.82 10.66 -14.31
C GLN A 155 22.22 10.50 -15.72
N LEU A 156 21.23 9.61 -15.86
CA LEU A 156 20.53 9.37 -17.12
C LEU A 156 19.39 10.37 -17.39
N GLY A 157 19.16 11.33 -16.50
CA GLY A 157 18.13 12.37 -16.68
C GLY A 157 16.75 12.03 -16.10
N PHE A 158 16.64 10.98 -15.28
CA PHE A 158 15.44 10.74 -14.48
C PHE A 158 15.43 11.65 -13.24
N GLY A 159 14.24 12.12 -12.87
CA GLY A 159 13.96 12.86 -11.65
C GLY A 159 13.25 11.97 -10.63
N LEU A 160 13.48 12.25 -9.34
CA LEU A 160 12.70 11.63 -8.28
C LEU A 160 11.28 12.23 -8.27
N ALA A 161 10.30 11.38 -8.01
CA ALA A 161 8.91 11.73 -7.83
C ALA A 161 8.63 12.22 -6.39
N ALA A 162 7.62 13.08 -6.24
CA ALA A 162 7.03 13.34 -4.93
C ALA A 162 6.34 12.06 -4.39
N ALA A 163 6.31 11.90 -3.07
CA ALA A 163 5.70 10.74 -2.42
C ALA A 163 4.23 10.53 -2.81
N GLU A 164 3.49 11.62 -3.06
CA GLU A 164 2.08 11.59 -3.42
C GLU A 164 1.79 10.87 -4.74
N ILE A 165 2.80 10.64 -5.58
CA ILE A 165 2.66 9.88 -6.82
C ILE A 165 2.21 8.45 -6.53
N ALA A 166 2.69 7.81 -5.46
CA ALA A 166 2.31 6.43 -5.14
C ALA A 166 0.80 6.27 -4.91
N PRO A 167 0.16 7.01 -3.98
CA PRO A 167 -1.27 6.89 -3.76
C PRO A 167 -2.11 7.40 -4.94
N HIS A 168 -1.70 8.47 -5.65
CA HIS A 168 -2.43 8.93 -6.84
C HIS A 168 -2.36 7.91 -7.99
N LEU A 169 -1.19 7.31 -8.23
CA LEU A 169 -1.03 6.25 -9.21
C LEU A 169 -1.88 5.04 -8.83
N ARG A 170 -1.91 4.67 -7.55
CA ARG A 170 -2.71 3.55 -7.08
C ARG A 170 -4.20 3.74 -7.37
N LEU A 171 -4.72 4.95 -7.19
CA LEU A 171 -6.12 5.32 -7.46
C LEU A 171 -6.46 5.34 -8.96
N GLN A 172 -5.47 5.54 -9.83
CA GLN A 172 -5.67 5.72 -11.28
C GLN A 172 -5.23 4.51 -12.12
N TYR A 173 -4.55 3.53 -11.52
CA TYR A 173 -4.07 2.33 -12.18
C TYR A 173 -4.73 1.09 -11.59
N LEU A 174 -6.04 0.94 -11.79
CA LEU A 174 -6.83 -0.12 -11.16
C LEU A 174 -6.69 -1.48 -11.86
N ASP A 175 -6.28 -1.47 -13.12
CA ASP A 175 -6.03 -2.63 -13.99
C ASP A 175 -4.59 -3.17 -13.87
N GLN A 176 -3.90 -2.91 -12.76
CA GLN A 176 -2.54 -3.37 -12.56
C GLN A 176 -2.44 -4.91 -12.60
N PRO A 177 -1.58 -5.50 -13.45
CA PRO A 177 -1.41 -6.94 -13.55
C PRO A 177 -1.00 -7.59 -12.23
N ILE A 178 -1.54 -8.78 -11.96
CA ILE A 178 -1.13 -9.61 -10.83
C ILE A 178 0.37 -9.93 -10.96
N GLY A 179 1.11 -9.73 -9.88
CA GLY A 179 2.56 -9.93 -9.82
C GLY A 179 3.38 -8.69 -10.19
N GLU A 180 2.76 -7.61 -10.65
CA GLU A 180 3.46 -6.35 -10.89
C GLU A 180 3.65 -5.55 -9.60
N PHE A 181 4.88 -5.11 -9.36
CA PHE A 181 5.27 -4.22 -8.27
C PHE A 181 6.15 -3.10 -8.81
N LEU A 182 5.78 -1.86 -8.50
CA LEU A 182 6.42 -0.65 -9.00
C LEU A 182 6.89 0.20 -7.82
N ILE A 183 8.20 0.30 -7.68
CA ILE A 183 8.85 1.10 -6.64
C ILE A 183 8.80 2.56 -7.06
N ILE A 184 8.28 3.45 -6.23
CA ILE A 184 8.32 4.88 -6.54
C ILE A 184 9.73 5.39 -6.26
N GLY A 185 10.39 5.92 -7.30
CA GLY A 185 11.65 6.62 -7.17
C GLY A 185 11.44 7.96 -6.49
N MET A 186 11.32 7.98 -5.17
CA MET A 186 11.03 9.15 -4.34
C MET A 186 12.12 9.36 -3.29
N GLU A 187 12.18 10.57 -2.74
CA GLU A 187 12.92 10.80 -1.50
C GLU A 187 12.24 10.04 -0.35
N PRO A 188 12.99 9.30 0.48
CA PRO A 188 12.41 8.54 1.57
C PRO A 188 11.77 9.45 2.64
N ILE A 189 10.63 9.02 3.17
CA ILE A 189 10.00 9.65 4.34
C ILE A 189 10.33 8.83 5.57
N LYS A 190 10.76 9.49 6.64
CA LYS A 190 11.06 8.80 7.91
C LYS A 190 9.76 8.43 8.64
N THR A 191 9.72 7.23 9.20
CA THR A 191 8.77 6.79 10.23
C THR A 191 8.82 7.70 11.47
N TRP A 192 8.01 7.40 12.47
CA TRP A 192 8.11 7.98 13.81
C TRP A 192 9.40 7.55 14.53
N GLU A 193 9.87 6.34 14.27
CA GLU A 193 11.11 5.76 14.82
C GLU A 193 12.37 6.21 14.05
N GLY A 194 12.21 6.77 12.86
CA GLY A 194 13.27 7.42 12.09
C GLY A 194 13.80 6.61 10.90
N GLU A 195 13.29 5.40 10.68
CA GLU A 195 13.57 4.58 9.51
C GLU A 195 13.08 5.26 8.23
N PRO A 196 13.93 5.44 7.21
CA PRO A 196 13.49 5.95 5.92
C PRO A 196 12.68 4.89 5.18
N VAL A 197 11.53 5.28 4.63
CA VAL A 197 10.63 4.40 3.88
C VAL A 197 10.33 5.02 2.52
N ILE A 198 10.30 4.17 1.49
CA ILE A 198 9.79 4.50 0.15
C ILE A 198 8.53 3.68 -0.15
N LEU A 199 7.72 4.16 -1.09
CA LEU A 199 6.44 3.54 -1.43
C LEU A 199 6.56 2.62 -2.65
N THR A 200 5.76 1.56 -2.66
CA THR A 200 5.57 0.65 -3.79
C THR A 200 4.08 0.45 -4.02
N VAL A 201 3.65 0.57 -5.29
CA VAL A 201 2.31 0.14 -5.72
C VAL A 201 2.41 -1.25 -6.34
N GLY A 202 1.47 -2.13 -6.04
CA GLY A 202 1.50 -3.47 -6.63
C GLY A 202 0.16 -4.19 -6.62
N ASN A 203 0.13 -5.35 -7.26
CA ASN A 203 -0.98 -6.29 -7.18
C ASN A 203 -0.43 -7.68 -6.80
N GLY A 204 -0.63 -8.07 -5.54
CA GLY A 204 -0.12 -9.33 -5.00
C GLY A 204 -1.00 -10.57 -5.29
N GLY A 205 -2.06 -10.42 -6.09
CA GLY A 205 -3.03 -11.48 -6.37
C GLY A 205 -4.23 -11.51 -5.40
N ALA A 206 -4.07 -10.97 -4.19
CA ALA A 206 -5.17 -10.73 -3.24
C ALA A 206 -5.84 -9.36 -3.43
N GLY A 207 -5.37 -8.56 -4.39
CA GLY A 207 -5.87 -7.21 -4.66
C GLY A 207 -4.76 -6.19 -4.85
N LEU A 208 -5.17 -4.95 -5.10
CA LEU A 208 -4.29 -3.80 -5.24
C LEU A 208 -3.77 -3.38 -3.88
N ILE A 209 -2.46 -3.09 -3.80
CA ILE A 209 -1.82 -2.67 -2.56
C ILE A 209 -0.96 -1.43 -2.75
N LEU A 210 -0.78 -0.71 -1.65
CA LEU A 210 0.22 0.34 -1.43
C LEU A 210 1.01 -0.05 -0.19
N ILE A 211 2.31 -0.31 -0.35
CA ILE A 211 3.17 -0.76 0.74
C ILE A 211 4.42 0.12 0.87
N GLY A 212 4.97 0.17 2.09
CA GLY A 212 6.26 0.78 2.36
C GLY A 212 7.35 -0.29 2.38
N GLN A 213 8.57 0.09 2.01
CA GLN A 213 9.76 -0.74 2.12
C GLN A 213 10.96 0.11 2.56
N ASP A 214 12.07 -0.54 2.91
CA ASP A 214 13.31 0.11 3.33
C ASP A 214 13.78 1.13 2.29
N GLY A 215 13.84 2.39 2.72
CA GLY A 215 14.28 3.54 1.93
C GLY A 215 15.73 3.96 2.21
N ARG A 216 16.50 3.17 2.97
CA ARG A 216 17.92 3.48 3.23
C ARG A 216 18.69 3.41 1.92
N ALA A 217 19.70 4.29 1.78
CA ALA A 217 20.56 4.30 0.59
C ALA A 217 21.25 2.95 0.35
N GLY A 218 21.56 2.20 1.41
CA GLY A 218 22.14 0.86 1.35
C GLY A 218 21.13 -0.28 1.26
N ALA A 219 19.84 -0.01 1.10
CA ALA A 219 18.84 -1.06 0.92
C ALA A 219 19.11 -1.81 -0.40
N GLU A 220 19.24 -3.13 -0.33
CA GLU A 220 19.50 -3.99 -1.49
C GLU A 220 18.20 -4.25 -2.24
N ILE A 221 18.14 -3.77 -3.49
CA ILE A 221 16.98 -3.92 -4.36
C ILE A 221 17.32 -4.90 -5.47
N SER A 222 16.43 -5.87 -5.74
CA SER A 222 16.57 -6.76 -6.89
C SER A 222 16.69 -5.95 -8.19
N VAL A 223 17.61 -6.33 -9.07
CA VAL A 223 17.78 -5.61 -10.33
C VAL A 223 16.58 -5.75 -11.28
N ALA A 224 15.75 -6.77 -11.07
CA ALA A 224 14.50 -6.97 -11.81
C ALA A 224 13.38 -6.02 -11.34
N SER A 225 13.50 -5.40 -10.16
CA SER A 225 12.52 -4.46 -9.65
C SER A 225 12.42 -3.24 -10.56
N ARG A 226 11.19 -2.86 -10.92
CA ARG A 226 10.90 -1.67 -11.73
C ARG A 226 10.66 -0.47 -10.83
N PHE A 227 11.25 0.65 -11.22
CA PHE A 227 11.08 1.94 -10.60
C PHE A 227 10.20 2.83 -11.46
N VAL A 228 9.43 3.70 -10.81
CA VAL A 228 8.66 4.79 -11.41
C VAL A 228 9.41 6.09 -11.13
N PHE A 229 9.78 6.80 -12.19
CA PHE A 229 10.44 8.11 -12.12
C PHE A 229 9.67 9.17 -12.91
N LEU A 230 10.03 10.43 -12.66
CA LEU A 230 9.72 11.56 -13.55
C LEU A 230 10.90 11.82 -14.49
N ARG A 231 10.70 12.68 -15.49
CA ARG A 231 11.82 13.27 -16.23
C ARG A 231 12.43 14.41 -15.42
N SER A 232 13.75 14.52 -15.38
CA SER A 232 14.41 15.66 -14.76
C SER A 232 14.18 16.91 -15.60
N HIS A 233 13.76 18.01 -14.97
CA HIS A 233 13.59 19.31 -15.64
C HIS A 233 14.90 20.09 -15.78
N ARG A 234 16.07 19.43 -15.64
CA ARG A 234 17.38 20.07 -15.73
C ARG A 234 17.73 20.33 -17.20
N GLY A 235 17.06 21.34 -17.77
CA GLY A 235 17.17 21.78 -19.15
C GLY A 235 16.43 23.08 -19.48
N ALA A 236 15.86 23.81 -18.51
CA ALA A 236 15.51 25.20 -18.74
C ALA A 236 16.83 26.01 -18.80
N PRO A 237 17.11 26.77 -19.87
CA PRO A 237 18.26 27.65 -19.91
C PRO A 237 18.16 28.63 -18.75
N VAL A 238 19.26 28.79 -18.01
CA VAL A 238 19.44 29.95 -17.14
C VAL A 238 19.43 31.15 -18.07
N GLU A 239 18.31 31.86 -18.14
CA GLU A 239 18.26 33.18 -18.74
C GLU A 239 19.23 34.03 -17.94
N ALA A 240 20.43 34.18 -18.50
CA ALA A 240 21.42 35.11 -18.01
C ALA A 240 20.73 36.47 -18.02
N ALA A 241 20.39 36.96 -16.83
CA ALA A 241 20.12 38.36 -16.59
C ALA A 241 21.40 39.13 -16.97
N ARG A 242 21.53 39.43 -18.26
CA ARG A 242 22.46 40.40 -18.79
C ARG A 242 21.98 41.74 -18.28
N VAL A 243 22.72 42.21 -17.29
CA VAL A 243 22.99 43.62 -17.02
C VAL A 243 22.96 44.41 -18.33
N HIS A 244 22.06 45.38 -18.40
CA HIS A 244 22.21 46.52 -19.29
C HIS A 244 21.91 47.79 -18.49
N HIS A 245 23.02 48.49 -18.23
CA HIS A 245 23.26 49.93 -18.10
C HIS A 245 22.19 50.84 -17.50
#